data_AF-A0A1H7XJF0-F1
#
_entry.id   AF-A0A1H7XJF0-F1
#
_cell.length_a   1.000
_cell.length_b   1.000
_cell.length_c   1.000
_cell.angle_alpha   90.00
_cell.angle_beta   90.00
_cell.angle_gamma   90.00
#
_symmetry.space_group_name_H-M   'P 1'
#
loop_
_entity.id
_entity.type
_entity.pdbx_description
1 polymer ?
#
loop_
_entity_poly.entity_id
_entity_poly.type
_entity_poly.pdbx_seq_one_letter_code
_entity_poly.pdbx_strand_id
1 'polypeptide(L)'
;MFSRFKIIVVGVAIVLIFGLCVVFSYQYQMISSLKDENRRQSELISKQESANKKLIRSLELEREAVIKEQAIINQLKVKSNEANQIINKLLKKDTCANTNLHSDVIKQLQSLSSN
;
A
#
# COMPACT_ATOMS: atom_id res chain seq x y z
N MET A 1 -47.32 1.86 -69.31
CA MET A 1 -47.47 2.15 -67.85
C MET A 1 -46.65 1.20 -66.97
N PHE A 2 -46.73 -0.12 -67.15
CA PHE A 2 -46.05 -1.14 -66.31
C PHE A 2 -44.50 -1.04 -66.22
N SER A 3 -43.81 -0.58 -67.27
CA SER A 3 -42.34 -0.45 -67.26
C SER A 3 -41.85 0.62 -66.26
N ARG A 4 -42.56 1.76 -66.17
CA ARG A 4 -42.22 2.82 -65.19
C ARG A 4 -42.49 2.38 -63.75
N PHE A 5 -43.54 1.60 -63.53
CA PHE A 5 -43.86 1.04 -62.21
C PHE A 5 -42.78 0.09 -61.71
N LYS A 6 -42.26 -0.81 -62.57
CA LYS A 6 -41.16 -1.71 -62.21
C LYS A 6 -39.89 -0.96 -61.80
N ILE A 7 -39.54 0.10 -62.52
CA ILE A 7 -38.34 0.91 -62.22
C ILE A 7 -38.47 1.59 -60.85
N ILE A 8 -39.65 2.14 -60.53
CA ILE A 8 -39.89 2.79 -59.23
C ILE A 8 -39.80 1.78 -58.10
N VAL A 9 -40.42 0.60 -58.25
CA VAL A 9 -40.39 -0.46 -57.22
C VAL A 9 -38.97 -0.96 -56.98
N VAL A 10 -38.19 -1.19 -58.04
CA VAL A 10 -36.79 -1.60 -57.93
C VAL A 10 -35.93 -0.49 -57.30
N GLY A 11 -36.14 0.77 -57.67
CA GLY A 11 -35.43 1.91 -57.09
C GLY A 11 -35.67 2.03 -55.57
N VAL A 12 -36.92 1.90 -55.13
CA VAL A 12 -37.27 1.91 -53.71
C VAL A 12 -36.66 0.72 -52.96
N ALA A 13 -36.72 -0.49 -53.55
CA ALA A 13 -36.12 -1.67 -52.94
C ALA A 13 -34.60 -1.51 -52.74
N ILE A 14 -33.90 -0.95 -53.73
CA ILE A 14 -32.46 -0.67 -53.65
C ILE A 14 -32.17 0.33 -52.52
N VAL A 15 -32.91 1.45 -52.44
CA VAL A 15 -32.73 2.46 -51.39
C VAL A 15 -32.92 1.86 -50.00
N LEU A 16 -33.94 1.00 -49.83
CA LEU A 16 -34.19 0.32 -48.55
C LEU A 16 -33.06 -0.64 -48.17
N ILE A 17 -32.56 -1.42 -49.13
CA ILE A 17 -31.46 -2.37 -48.89
C ILE A 17 -30.17 -1.63 -48.53
N PHE A 18 -29.82 -0.56 -49.26
CA PHE A 18 -28.64 0.24 -48.96
C PHE A 18 -28.77 0.97 -47.62
N GLY A 19 -29.94 1.53 -47.32
CA GLY A 19 -30.21 2.17 -46.03
C GLY A 19 -30.03 1.20 -44.85
N LEU A 20 -30.57 -0.02 -44.97
CA LEU A 20 -30.41 -1.06 -43.95
C LEU A 20 -28.95 -1.52 -43.79
N CYS A 21 -28.21 -1.64 -44.90
CA CYS A 21 -26.82 -2.06 -44.88
C CYS A 21 -25.92 -1.06 -44.13
N VAL A 22 -26.14 0.24 -44.35
CA VAL A 22 -25.38 1.32 -43.68
C VAL A 22 -25.66 1.31 -42.17
N VAL A 23 -26.93 1.23 -41.76
CA VAL A 23 -27.32 1.19 -40.34
C VAL A 23 -26.78 -0.06 -39.65
N PHE A 24 -26.88 -1.22 -40.29
CA PHE A 24 -26.38 -2.48 -39.73
C PHE A 24 -24.85 -2.43 -39.53
N SER A 25 -24.12 -1.87 -40.50
CA SER A 25 -22.68 -1.71 -40.41
C SER A 25 -22.26 -0.77 -39.28
N TYR A 26 -23.00 0.33 -39.07
CA TYR A 26 -22.75 1.26 -37.97
C TYR A 26 -23.00 0.58 -36.61
N GLN A 27 -24.12 -0.12 -36.46
CA GLN A 27 -24.44 -0.85 -35.23
C GLN A 27 -23.43 -1.96 -34.93
N TYR A 28 -22.99 -2.70 -35.96
CA TYR A 28 -21.98 -3.75 -35.79
C TYR A 28 -20.65 -3.18 -35.29
N GLN A 29 -20.18 -2.07 -35.85
CA GLN A 29 -18.95 -1.42 -35.40
C GLN A 29 -19.05 -0.93 -33.95
N MET A 30 -20.17 -0.30 -33.58
CA MET A 30 -20.43 0.15 -32.22
C MET A 30 -20.41 -1.03 -31.22
N ILE A 31 -21.09 -2.13 -31.54
CA ILE A 31 -21.11 -3.32 -30.69
C ILE A 31 -19.71 -3.94 -30.58
N SER A 32 -18.96 -3.98 -31.69
CA SER A 32 -17.59 -4.50 -31.68
C SER A 32 -16.69 -3.66 -30.78
N SER A 33 -16.75 -2.33 -30.87
CA SER A 33 -15.93 -1.45 -30.03
C SER A 33 -16.28 -1.58 -28.55
N LEU A 34 -17.58 -1.63 -28.22
CA LEU A 34 -18.06 -1.86 -26.85
C LEU A 34 -17.61 -3.22 -26.30
N LYS A 35 -17.57 -4.26 -27.14
CA LYS A 35 -17.11 -5.60 -26.75
C LYS A 35 -15.60 -5.61 -26.48
N ASP A 36 -14.82 -4.94 -27.33
CA ASP A 36 -13.36 -4.82 -27.16
C ASP A 36 -13.01 -3.99 -25.91
N GLU A 37 -13.76 -2.91 -25.68
CA GLU A 37 -13.59 -2.10 -24.47
C GLU A 37 -13.95 -2.87 -23.21
N ASN A 38 -15.09 -3.57 -23.18
CA ASN A 38 -15.45 -4.44 -22.06
C ASN A 38 -14.40 -5.52 -21.80
N ARG A 39 -13.85 -6.13 -22.86
CA ARG A 39 -12.76 -7.11 -22.72
C ARG A 39 -11.54 -6.48 -22.06
N ARG A 40 -11.07 -5.33 -22.55
CA ARG A 40 -9.93 -4.61 -21.98
C ARG A 40 -10.18 -4.19 -20.53
N GLN A 41 -11.36 -3.65 -20.23
CA GLN A 41 -11.73 -3.27 -18.87
C GLN A 41 -11.76 -4.49 -17.93
N SER A 42 -12.32 -5.63 -18.37
CA SER A 42 -12.33 -6.87 -17.59
C SER A 42 -10.91 -7.38 -17.29
N GLU A 43 -10.01 -7.34 -18.28
CA GLU A 43 -8.60 -7.70 -18.09
C GLU A 43 -7.90 -6.75 -17.10
N LEU A 44 -8.16 -5.44 -17.18
CA LEU A 44 -7.61 -4.46 -16.24
C LEU A 44 -8.15 -4.66 -14.82
N ILE A 45 -9.44 -4.93 -14.66
CA ILE A 45 -10.06 -5.25 -13.36
C ILE A 45 -9.41 -6.49 -12.76
N SER A 46 -9.22 -7.55 -13.55
CA SER A 46 -8.57 -8.78 -13.10
C SER A 46 -7.12 -8.53 -12.65
N LYS A 47 -6.35 -7.73 -13.41
CA LYS A 47 -4.99 -7.33 -13.03
C LYS A 47 -4.98 -6.50 -11.75
N GLN A 48 -5.90 -5.53 -11.62
CA GLN A 48 -6.02 -4.69 -10.42
C GLN A 48 -6.41 -5.52 -9.20
N GLU A 49 -7.34 -6.46 -9.33
CA GLU A 49 -7.74 -7.34 -8.24
C GLU A 49 -6.57 -8.24 -7.79
N SER A 50 -5.80 -8.78 -8.74
CA SER A 50 -4.59 -9.55 -8.45
C SER A 50 -3.53 -8.71 -7.73
N ALA A 51 -3.29 -7.48 -8.20
CA ALA A 51 -2.36 -6.54 -7.56
C ALA A 51 -2.82 -6.20 -6.14
N ASN A 52 -4.11 -5.88 -5.94
CA ASN A 52 -4.68 -5.58 -4.64
C ASN A 52 -4.55 -6.78 -3.67
N LYS A 53 -4.82 -8.00 -4.13
CA LYS A 53 -4.62 -9.22 -3.32
C LYS A 53 -3.15 -9.40 -2.90
N LYS A 54 -2.21 -9.11 -3.81
CA LYS A 54 -0.77 -9.17 -3.51
C LYS A 54 -0.36 -8.11 -2.48
N LEU A 55 -0.86 -6.88 -2.63
CA LEU A 55 -0.62 -5.77 -1.71
C LEU A 55 -1.16 -6.08 -0.30
N ILE A 56 -2.38 -6.60 -0.20
CA ILE A 56 -2.97 -7.00 1.09
C ILE A 56 -2.12 -8.06 1.78
N ARG A 57 -1.70 -9.11 1.06
CA ARG A 57 -0.79 -10.12 1.61
C ARG A 57 0.54 -9.54 2.08
N SER A 58 1.13 -8.62 1.31
CA SER A 58 2.38 -7.96 1.69
C SER A 58 2.22 -7.16 2.97
N LEU A 59 1.13 -6.40 3.09
CA LEU A 59 0.81 -5.62 4.28
C LEU A 59 0.55 -6.49 5.51
N GLU A 60 -0.12 -7.63 5.35
CA GLU A 60 -0.32 -8.60 6.44
C GLU A 60 1.02 -9.14 6.95
N LEU A 61 1.92 -9.51 6.04
CA LEU A 61 3.27 -9.97 6.39
C LEU A 61 4.09 -8.89 7.09
N GLU A 62 4.09 -7.66 6.58
CA GLU A 62 4.75 -6.52 7.22
C GLU A 62 4.17 -6.25 8.62
N ARG A 63 2.85 -6.30 8.76
CA ARG A 63 2.18 -6.12 10.04
C ARG A 63 2.58 -7.20 11.05
N GLU A 64 2.65 -8.45 10.64
CA GLU A 64 3.13 -9.54 11.50
C GLU A 64 4.59 -9.37 11.91
N ALA A 65 5.45 -8.94 10.99
CA ALA A 65 6.86 -8.64 11.28
C ALA A 65 6.97 -7.51 12.32
N VAL A 66 6.24 -6.41 12.13
CA VAL A 66 6.21 -5.28 13.07
C VAL A 66 5.68 -5.70 14.44
N ILE A 67 4.65 -6.55 14.52
CA ILE A 67 4.14 -7.05 15.81
C ILE A 67 5.21 -7.86 16.55
N LYS A 68 5.93 -8.74 15.84
CA LYS A 68 7.01 -9.55 16.44
C LYS A 68 8.15 -8.67 16.94
N GLU A 69 8.57 -7.69 16.15
CA GLU A 69 9.60 -6.73 16.55
C GLU A 69 9.16 -5.90 17.75
N GLN A 70 7.92 -5.40 17.77
CA GLN A 70 7.37 -4.63 18.88
C GLN A 70 7.35 -5.45 20.17
N ALA A 71 7.03 -6.75 20.11
CA ALA A 71 7.08 -7.64 21.25
C ALA A 71 8.50 -7.79 21.82
N ILE A 72 9.50 -7.97 20.94
CA ILE A 72 10.92 -8.07 21.33
C ILE A 72 11.40 -6.75 21.94
N ILE A 73 11.10 -5.60 21.33
CA ILE A 73 11.47 -4.27 21.83
C ILE A 73 10.85 -4.04 23.21
N ASN A 74 9.57 -4.38 23.40
CA ASN A 74 8.92 -4.23 24.70
C ASN A 74 9.59 -5.09 25.78
N GLN A 75 9.93 -6.35 25.46
CA GLN A 75 10.67 -7.21 26.39
C GLN A 75 12.05 -6.65 26.72
N LEU A 76 12.77 -6.15 25.72
CA LEU A 76 14.09 -5.56 25.91
C LEU A 76 14.02 -4.29 26.76
N LYS A 77 12.99 -3.46 26.55
CA LYS A 77 12.72 -2.26 27.34
C LYS A 77 12.42 -2.60 28.80
N VAL A 78 11.64 -3.66 29.06
CA VAL A 78 11.39 -4.15 30.42
C VAL A 78 12.68 -4.60 31.09
N LYS A 79 13.49 -5.45 30.43
CA LYS A 79 14.78 -5.91 30.96
C LYS A 79 15.76 -4.76 31.20
N SER A 80 15.81 -3.79 30.31
CA SER A 80 16.66 -2.60 30.47
C SER A 80 16.21 -1.76 31.67
N ASN A 81 14.90 -1.57 31.85
CA ASN A 81 14.37 -0.85 32.99
C ASN A 81 14.65 -1.59 34.31
N GLU A 82 14.52 -2.91 34.32
CA GLU A 82 14.88 -3.76 35.46
C GLU A 82 16.38 -3.66 35.80
N ALA A 83 17.26 -3.74 34.81
CA ALA A 83 18.70 -3.57 35.00
C ALA A 83 19.04 -2.18 35.58
N ASN A 84 18.42 -1.11 35.07
CA ASN A 84 18.57 0.24 35.62
C ASN A 84 18.10 0.34 37.08
N GLN A 85 16.98 -0.31 37.42
CA GLN A 85 16.49 -0.36 38.79
C GLN A 85 17.44 -1.13 39.73
N ILE A 86 18.02 -2.24 39.26
CA ILE A 86 19.01 -3.01 40.02
C ILE A 86 20.27 -2.18 40.27
N ILE A 87 20.81 -1.55 39.23
CA ILE A 87 21.97 -0.66 39.33
C ILE A 87 21.70 0.47 40.33
N ASN A 88 20.54 1.14 40.22
CA ASN A 88 20.17 2.23 41.14
C ASN A 88 20.04 1.73 42.60
N LYS A 89 19.47 0.53 42.81
CA LYS A 89 19.39 -0.08 44.15
C LYS A 89 20.77 -0.44 44.70
N LEU A 90 21.67 -0.97 43.87
CA LEU A 90 23.05 -1.27 44.26
C LEU A 90 23.81 0.01 44.62
N LEU A 91 23.78 1.03 43.76
CA LEU A 91 24.39 2.34 44.02
C LEU A 91 23.86 2.98 45.30
N LYS A 92 22.56 2.92 45.58
CA LYS A 92 21.98 3.44 46.83
C LYS A 92 22.38 2.63 48.07
N LYS A 93 22.64 1.34 47.91
CA LYS A 93 23.05 0.45 48.99
C LYS A 93 24.55 0.52 49.25
N ASP A 94 25.34 0.84 48.23
CA ASP A 94 26.77 1.06 48.37
C ASP A 94 27.05 2.28 49.23
N THR A 95 27.71 2.03 50.36
CA THR A 95 28.03 3.04 51.37
C THR A 95 28.88 4.17 50.78
N CYS A 96 29.68 3.87 49.75
CA CYS A 96 30.54 4.83 49.04
C CYS A 96 29.76 5.95 48.31
N ALA A 97 28.51 5.71 47.89
CA ALA A 97 27.71 6.73 47.19
C ALA A 97 26.97 7.67 48.16
N ASN A 98 26.73 7.22 49.40
CA ASN A 98 25.98 7.96 50.41
C ASN A 98 26.87 8.67 51.45
N THR A 99 28.18 8.42 51.42
CA THR A 99 29.17 9.14 52.20
C THR A 99 29.64 10.37 51.42
N ASN A 100 29.54 11.56 52.03
CA ASN A 100 30.14 12.77 51.47
C ASN A 100 31.63 12.56 51.22
N LEU A 101 32.08 12.87 50.00
CA LEU A 101 33.48 12.78 49.62
C LEU A 101 34.28 13.76 50.51
N HIS A 102 35.34 13.27 51.16
CA HIS A 102 36.13 14.08 52.09
C HIS A 102 36.71 15.30 51.38
N SER A 103 36.69 16.48 52.04
CA SER A 103 37.04 17.76 51.39
C SER A 103 38.45 17.80 50.79
N ASP A 104 39.39 17.03 51.33
CA ASP A 104 40.75 16.91 50.78
C ASP A 104 40.78 16.19 49.43
N VAL A 105 39.93 15.18 49.24
CA VAL A 105 39.82 14.45 47.97
C VAL A 105 39.20 15.36 46.90
N ILE A 106 38.21 16.18 47.28
CA ILE A 106 37.61 17.18 46.38
C ILE A 106 38.66 18.19 45.92
N LYS A 107 39.49 18.69 46.84
CA LYS A 107 40.58 19.63 46.52
C LYS A 107 41.64 19.01 45.59
N GLN A 108 42.02 17.75 45.82
CA GLN A 108 42.95 17.03 44.95
C GLN A 108 42.39 16.79 43.54
N LEU A 109 41.10 16.49 43.42
CA LEU A 109 40.46 16.35 42.10
C LEU A 109 40.38 17.69 41.35
N GLN A 110 40.09 18.78 42.05
CA GLN A 110 40.10 20.12 41.46
C GLN A 110 41.49 20.56 40.99
N SER A 111 42.55 20.22 41.73
CA SER A 111 43.92 20.55 41.31
C SER A 111 44.40 19.68 40.13
N LEU A 112 43.94 18.43 40.04
CA LEU A 112 44.21 17.55 38.89
C LEU A 112 43.43 17.95 37.64
N SER A 113 42.21 18.45 37.77
CA SER A 113 41.40 18.95 36.65
C SER A 113 41.88 20.31 36.10
N SER A 114 42.73 21.01 36.84
CA SER A 114 43.22 22.36 36.51
C SER A 114 44.62 22.37 35.89
N ASN A 115 45.18 21.19 35.58
CA ASN A 115 46.38 20.97 34.76
C ASN A 115 45.99 20.36 33.42
#